data_AF-A0A0J7K1K7-F1
#
_entry.id   AF-A0A0J7K1K7-F1
#
_cell.length_a   1.000
_cell.length_b   1.000
_cell.length_c   1.000
_cell.angle_alpha   90.00
_cell.angle_beta   90.00
_cell.angle_gamma   90.00
#
_symmetry.space_group_name_H-M   'P 1'
#
loop_
_entity.id
_entity.type
_entity.pdbx_description
1 polymer ?
#
loop_
_entity_poly.entity_id
_entity_poly.type
_entity_poly.pdbx_seq_one_letter_code
_entity_poly.pdbx_strand_id
1 'polypeptide(L)'
;MGNWKFHLDTIQKMLPYFHASGHFFYAKSCHLYLQDMLSLEEKMDPLEYETFTKKGYFTIRRSDKFWSGIWSDMTIEQTLMRTMKSIGGLTHGRGISNSVLTMWTLGMVFLHNVCDEIEKFCGISIETTE
;
A
#
# COMPACT_ATOMS: atom_id res chain seq x y z
N MET A 1 -3.45 11.72 8.64
CA MET A 1 -3.00 11.49 7.26
C MET A 1 -1.48 11.61 7.21
N GLY A 2 -0.84 11.09 6.18
CA GLY A 2 0.62 11.07 6.06
C GLY A 2 1.21 12.46 5.89
N ASN A 3 2.43 12.67 6.40
CA ASN A 3 3.20 13.90 6.21
C ASN A 3 4.29 13.65 5.16
N TRP A 4 4.07 14.15 3.94
CA TRP A 4 4.96 13.91 2.81
C TRP A 4 6.38 14.47 3.02
N LYS A 5 6.48 15.71 3.52
CA LYS A 5 7.78 16.37 3.75
C LYS A 5 8.60 15.63 4.81
N PHE A 6 7.96 15.22 5.90
CA PHE A 6 8.62 14.46 6.95
C PHE A 6 9.05 13.06 6.47
N HIS A 7 8.24 12.42 5.61
CA HIS A 7 8.62 11.17 4.96
C HIS A 7 9.92 11.31 4.15
N LEU A 8 10.02 12.31 3.27
CA LEU A 8 11.23 12.52 2.47
C LEU A 8 12.47 12.85 3.31
N ASP A 9 12.32 13.68 4.35
CA ASP A 9 13.40 13.98 5.31
C ASP A 9 13.88 12.72 6.03
N THR A 10 12.95 11.84 6.42
CA THR A 10 13.27 10.56 7.06
C THR A 10 14.03 9.63 6.10
N ILE A 11 13.56 9.51 4.85
CA ILE A 11 14.22 8.72 3.80
C ILE A 11 15.65 9.22 3.55
N GLN A 12 15.84 10.54 3.48
CA GLN A 12 17.16 11.14 3.34
C GLN A 12 18.08 10.79 4.51
N LYS A 13 17.57 10.84 5.75
CA LYS A 13 18.31 10.46 6.96
C LYS A 13 18.62 8.97 7.05
N MET A 14 17.86 8.12 6.35
CA MET A 14 18.11 6.67 6.30
C MET A 14 19.25 6.27 5.36
N LEU A 15 19.61 7.11 4.38
CA LEU A 15 20.64 6.80 3.39
C LEU A 15 21.98 6.36 4.00
N PRO A 16 22.57 7.06 5.00
CA PRO A 16 23.84 6.64 5.60
C PRO A 16 23.76 5.24 6.23
N TYR A 17 22.60 4.87 6.79
CA TYR A 17 22.40 3.56 7.40
C TYR A 17 22.37 2.45 6.36
N PHE A 18 21.72 2.66 5.21
CA PHE A 18 21.75 1.69 4.11
C PHE A 18 23.16 1.47 3.56
N HIS A 19 23.98 2.52 3.50
CA HIS A 19 25.39 2.38 3.13
C HIS A 19 26.19 1.64 4.20
N ALA A 20 26.04 2.02 5.48
CA ALA A 20 26.77 1.43 6.58
C ALA A 20 26.44 -0.06 6.79
N SER A 21 25.20 -0.48 6.53
CA SER A 21 24.77 -1.87 6.63
C SER A 21 25.06 -2.71 5.39
N GLY A 22 25.70 -2.15 4.35
CA GLY A 22 25.99 -2.84 3.09
C GLY A 22 24.76 -3.09 2.20
N HIS A 23 23.62 -2.43 2.48
CA HIS A 23 22.41 -2.52 1.67
C HIS A 23 22.48 -1.61 0.44
N PHE A 24 23.49 -1.79 -0.40
CA PHE A 24 23.81 -0.90 -1.51
C PHE A 24 22.69 -0.77 -2.55
N PHE A 25 21.95 -1.85 -2.82
CA PHE A 25 20.79 -1.80 -3.72
C PHE A 25 19.66 -0.94 -3.15
N TYR A 26 19.37 -1.06 -1.85
CA TYR A 26 18.40 -0.18 -1.19
C TYR A 26 18.89 1.26 -1.17
N ALA A 27 20.18 1.51 -0.89
CA ALA A 27 20.76 2.85 -0.93
C ALA A 27 20.62 3.49 -2.32
N LYS A 28 20.93 2.73 -3.40
CA LYS A 28 20.76 3.19 -4.78
C LYS A 28 19.30 3.51 -5.10
N SER A 29 18.38 2.59 -4.81
CA SER A 29 16.95 2.80 -5.06
C SER A 29 16.40 3.97 -4.26
N CYS A 30 16.83 4.13 -3.01
CA CYS A 30 16.46 5.24 -2.14
C CYS A 30 16.92 6.59 -2.70
N HIS A 31 18.13 6.68 -3.24
CA HIS A 31 18.63 7.88 -3.92
C HIS A 31 17.78 8.26 -5.13
N LEU A 32 17.48 7.29 -6.01
CA LEU A 32 16.64 7.52 -7.19
C LEU A 32 15.24 7.97 -6.78
N TYR A 33 14.63 7.25 -5.83
CA TYR A 33 13.33 7.60 -5.27
C TYR A 33 13.31 9.02 -4.71
N LEU A 34 14.31 9.41 -3.91
CA LEU A 34 14.35 10.74 -3.31
C LEU A 34 14.46 11.84 -4.38
N GLN A 35 15.27 11.65 -5.42
CA GLN A 35 15.38 12.59 -6.54
C GLN A 35 14.06 12.74 -7.30
N ASP A 36 13.39 11.61 -7.57
CA ASP A 36 12.11 11.61 -8.26
C ASP A 36 11.00 12.25 -7.43
N MET A 37 10.97 11.99 -6.12
CA MET A 37 9.94 12.53 -5.23
C MET A 37 10.14 14.02 -4.93
N LEU A 38 11.38 14.52 -4.96
CA LEU A 38 11.65 15.96 -4.84
C LEU A 38 11.23 16.73 -6.09
N SER A 39 11.27 16.10 -7.26
CA SER A 39 10.79 16.64 -8.55
C SER A 39 9.34 16.27 -8.86
N LEU A 40 8.59 15.73 -7.89
CA LEU A 40 7.25 15.19 -8.12
C LEU A 40 6.24 16.27 -8.54
N GLU A 41 6.37 17.48 -8.01
CA GLU A 41 5.48 18.62 -8.32
C GLU A 41 5.54 19.01 -9.81
N GLU A 42 6.69 18.81 -10.45
CA GLU A 42 6.88 19.12 -11.87
C GLU A 42 6.27 18.06 -12.80
N LYS A 43 6.05 16.84 -12.28
CA LYS A 43 5.63 15.67 -13.06
C LYS A 43 4.16 15.32 -12.90
N MET A 44 3.55 15.68 -11.76
CA MET A 44 2.19 15.32 -11.39
C MET A 44 1.22 16.49 -11.61
N ASP A 45 -0.05 16.20 -11.88
CA ASP A 45 -1.08 17.24 -11.93
C ASP A 45 -1.16 18.01 -10.60
N PRO A 46 -1.31 19.35 -10.60
CA PRO A 46 -1.30 20.14 -9.36
C PRO A 46 -2.35 19.72 -8.33
N LEU A 47 -3.55 19.30 -8.76
CA LEU A 47 -4.61 18.87 -7.85
C LEU A 47 -4.27 17.51 -7.21
N GLU A 48 -3.74 16.59 -8.02
CA GLU A 48 -3.26 15.30 -7.53
C GLU A 48 -2.09 15.48 -6.59
N TYR A 49 -1.12 16.34 -6.91
CA TYR A 49 -0.01 16.66 -6.05
C TYR A 49 -0.46 17.21 -4.70
N GLU A 50 -1.42 18.15 -4.69
CA GLU A 50 -1.95 18.72 -3.45
C GLU A 50 -2.64 17.67 -2.57
N THR A 51 -3.49 16.83 -3.17
CA THR A 51 -4.21 15.78 -2.44
C THR A 51 -3.26 14.69 -1.94
N PHE A 52 -2.33 14.25 -2.78
CA PHE A 52 -1.33 13.26 -2.43
C PHE A 52 -0.41 13.74 -1.31
N THR A 53 0.18 14.93 -1.44
CA THR A 53 1.22 15.41 -0.52
C THR A 53 0.65 16.17 0.69
N LYS A 54 -0.18 17.19 0.47
CA LYS A 54 -0.66 18.11 1.53
C LYS A 54 -1.82 17.51 2.32
N LYS A 55 -2.76 16.83 1.64
CA LYS A 55 -3.84 16.10 2.31
C LYS A 55 -3.40 14.71 2.79
N GLY A 56 -2.21 14.25 2.37
CA GLY A 56 -1.56 13.05 2.88
C GLY A 56 -2.21 11.74 2.43
N TYR A 57 -2.81 11.74 1.24
CA TYR A 57 -3.57 10.59 0.70
C TYR A 57 -2.68 9.42 0.24
N PHE A 58 -1.35 9.59 0.27
CA PHE A 58 -0.40 8.50 0.03
C PHE A 58 -0.42 7.40 1.13
N THR A 59 -1.03 7.71 2.28
CA THR A 59 -1.22 6.75 3.38
C THR A 59 -2.70 6.49 3.64
N ILE A 60 -3.03 5.24 3.94
CA ILE A 60 -4.35 4.81 4.39
C ILE A 60 -4.26 4.43 5.87
N ARG A 61 -5.26 4.81 6.65
CA ARG A 61 -5.32 4.55 8.08
C ARG A 61 -6.64 3.88 8.44
N ARG A 62 -6.58 2.69 9.06
CA ARG A 62 -7.74 1.89 9.47
C ARG A 62 -8.26 2.15 10.88
N SER A 63 -7.46 2.79 11.73
CA SER A 63 -7.84 3.13 13.11
C SER A 63 -7.52 4.59 13.41
N ASP A 64 -8.15 5.21 14.41
CA ASP A 64 -7.83 6.61 14.75
C ASP A 64 -6.51 6.79 15.53
N LYS A 65 -5.63 5.79 15.51
CA LYS A 65 -4.32 5.87 16.15
C LYS A 65 -3.42 6.88 15.45
N PHE A 66 -2.55 7.52 16.23
CA PHE A 66 -1.54 8.45 15.70
C PHE A 66 -0.43 7.66 14.99
N TRP A 67 0.07 8.17 13.86
CA TRP A 67 1.08 7.52 13.00
C TRP A 67 0.79 6.08 12.55
N SER A 68 -0.47 5.65 12.53
CA SER A 68 -0.83 4.30 12.07
C SER A 68 -1.21 4.24 10.58
N GLY A 69 -0.69 5.16 9.77
CA GLY A 69 -0.92 5.19 8.34
C GLY A 69 0.05 4.27 7.62
N ILE A 70 -0.46 3.39 6.76
CA ILE A 70 0.34 2.51 5.90
C ILE A 70 0.21 2.96 4.44
N TRP A 71 1.19 2.61 3.60
CA TRP A 71 1.15 2.95 2.18
C TRP A 71 -0.09 2.35 1.49
N SER A 72 -0.63 3.06 0.51
CA SER A 72 -1.80 2.61 -0.26
C SER A 72 -1.55 1.24 -0.91
N ASP A 73 -0.38 1.04 -1.50
CA ASP A 73 0.02 -0.23 -2.12
C ASP A 73 0.04 -1.38 -1.09
N MET A 74 0.68 -1.17 0.06
CA MET A 74 0.67 -2.13 1.18
C MET A 74 -0.75 -2.47 1.63
N THR A 75 -1.63 -1.47 1.67
CA THR A 75 -3.04 -1.67 2.04
C THR A 75 -3.75 -2.54 1.01
N ILE A 76 -3.56 -2.26 -0.28
CA ILE A 76 -4.15 -3.05 -1.38
C ILE A 76 -3.63 -4.48 -1.31
N GLU A 77 -2.33 -4.67 -1.09
CA GLU A 77 -1.74 -5.99 -0.98
C GLU A 77 -2.32 -6.80 0.19
N GLN A 78 -2.33 -6.22 1.38
CA GLN A 78 -2.80 -6.90 2.58
C GLN A 78 -4.33 -7.10 2.60
N THR A 79 -5.10 -6.26 1.90
CA THR A 79 -6.57 -6.36 1.88
C THR A 79 -7.07 -7.20 0.71
N LEU A 80 -6.73 -6.78 -0.51
CA LEU A 80 -7.32 -7.28 -1.75
C LEU A 80 -6.44 -8.35 -2.39
N MET A 81 -5.11 -8.16 -2.43
CA MET A 81 -4.24 -9.17 -3.06
C MET A 81 -4.15 -10.43 -2.22
N ARG A 82 -4.25 -10.32 -0.89
CA ARG A 82 -4.28 -11.46 0.03
C ARG A 82 -5.34 -12.49 -0.35
N THR A 83 -6.56 -12.04 -0.66
CA THR A 83 -7.68 -12.93 -1.04
C THR A 83 -7.54 -13.47 -2.46
N MET A 84 -6.75 -12.83 -3.34
CA MET A 84 -6.35 -13.44 -4.61
C MET A 84 -5.34 -14.56 -4.43
N LYS A 85 -4.40 -14.37 -3.51
CA LYS A 85 -3.26 -15.26 -3.30
C LYS A 85 -3.60 -16.48 -2.44
N SER A 86 -4.72 -16.47 -1.72
CA SER A 86 -5.20 -17.59 -0.90
C SER A 86 -5.71 -18.78 -1.74
N ILE A 87 -5.80 -19.96 -1.12
CA ILE A 87 -6.36 -21.17 -1.74
C ILE A 87 -7.81 -20.89 -2.19
N GLY A 88 -8.11 -21.17 -3.45
CA GLY A 88 -9.40 -20.82 -4.09
C GLY A 88 -9.46 -19.41 -4.68
N GLY A 89 -8.41 -18.61 -4.52
CA GLY A 89 -8.24 -17.30 -5.15
C GLY A 89 -7.70 -17.38 -6.59
N LEU A 90 -7.55 -16.21 -7.22
CA LEU A 90 -7.26 -16.09 -8.66
C LEU A 90 -5.90 -16.69 -9.07
N THR A 91 -4.92 -16.72 -8.16
CA THR A 91 -3.53 -17.08 -8.51
C THR A 91 -3.24 -18.58 -8.35
N HIS A 92 -4.14 -19.37 -7.76
CA HIS A 92 -3.89 -20.78 -7.44
C HIS A 92 -4.77 -21.78 -8.22
N GLY A 93 -5.22 -21.41 -9.43
CA GLY A 93 -6.09 -22.23 -10.30
C GLY A 93 -5.74 -22.17 -11.80
N ARG A 94 -6.41 -22.99 -12.62
CA ARG A 94 -6.31 -22.94 -14.09
C ARG A 94 -7.38 -22.01 -14.66
N GLY A 95 -6.98 -21.10 -15.56
CA GLY A 95 -7.91 -20.31 -16.39
C GLY A 95 -8.20 -18.89 -15.87
N ILE A 96 -7.19 -18.02 -15.87
CA ILE A 96 -7.40 -16.57 -15.70
C ILE A 96 -7.79 -15.99 -17.07
N SER A 97 -9.07 -16.05 -17.42
CA SER A 97 -9.59 -15.27 -18.55
C SER A 97 -9.80 -13.81 -18.11
N ASN A 98 -9.83 -12.89 -19.09
CA ASN A 98 -10.17 -11.48 -18.82
C ASN A 98 -11.54 -11.34 -18.15
N SER A 99 -12.51 -12.22 -18.45
CA SER A 99 -13.82 -12.20 -17.79
C SER A 99 -13.74 -12.55 -16.30
N VAL A 100 -12.93 -13.53 -15.92
CA VAL A 100 -12.71 -13.93 -14.52
C VAL A 100 -11.97 -12.82 -13.76
N LEU A 101 -10.97 -12.20 -14.37
CA LEU A 101 -10.27 -11.05 -13.79
C LEU A 101 -11.22 -9.89 -13.54
N THR A 102 -12.04 -9.51 -14.53
CA THR A 102 -13.01 -8.41 -14.39
C THR A 102 -14.05 -8.70 -13.32
N MET A 103 -14.61 -9.91 -13.31
CA MET A 103 -15.59 -10.33 -12.30
C MET A 103 -14.98 -10.25 -10.90
N TRP A 104 -13.73 -10.68 -10.73
CA TRP A 104 -13.04 -10.61 -9.45
C TRP A 104 -12.75 -9.16 -9.04
N THR A 105 -12.20 -8.32 -9.93
CA THR A 105 -11.89 -6.91 -9.64
C THR A 105 -13.12 -6.14 -9.18
N LEU A 106 -14.28 -6.39 -9.80
CA LEU A 106 -15.54 -5.73 -9.44
C LEU A 106 -16.19 -6.37 -8.20
N GLY A 107 -16.16 -7.71 -8.09
CA GLY A 107 -16.84 -8.45 -7.03
C GLY A 107 -16.09 -8.48 -5.70
N MET A 108 -14.76 -8.44 -5.72
CA MET A 108 -13.92 -8.61 -4.53
C MET A 108 -14.18 -7.51 -3.49
N VAL A 109 -14.41 -6.27 -3.92
CA VAL A 109 -14.68 -5.16 -3.00
C VAL A 109 -15.95 -5.44 -2.18
N PHE A 110 -17.00 -5.96 -2.81
CA PHE A 110 -18.23 -6.34 -2.12
C PHE A 110 -18.04 -7.57 -1.24
N LEU A 111 -17.36 -8.60 -1.75
CA LEU A 111 -17.06 -9.81 -1.00
C LEU A 111 -16.24 -9.50 0.26
N HIS A 112 -15.25 -8.61 0.16
CA HIS A 112 -14.43 -8.19 1.29
C HIS A 112 -15.29 -7.58 2.41
N ASN A 113 -16.22 -6.69 2.08
CA ASN A 113 -17.12 -6.10 3.07
C ASN A 113 -18.01 -7.16 3.74
N VAL A 114 -18.50 -8.14 2.99
CA VAL A 114 -19.30 -9.25 3.56
C VAL A 114 -18.45 -10.11 4.49
N CYS A 115 -17.22 -10.44 4.10
CA CYS A 115 -16.30 -11.20 4.96
C CYS A 115 -15.95 -10.43 6.25
N ASP A 116 -15.68 -9.13 6.15
CA ASP A 116 -15.37 -8.26 7.29
C ASP A 116 -16.52 -8.22 8.31
N GLU A 117 -17.78 -8.12 7.83
CA GLU A 117 -18.95 -8.15 8.72
C GLU A 117 -19.19 -9.54 9.33
N ILE A 118 -18.90 -10.63 8.61
CA ILE A 118 -18.97 -12.00 9.16
C ILE A 118 -17.90 -12.21 10.24
N GLU A 119 -16.66 -11.75 10.00
CA GLU A 119 -15.57 -11.81 10.97
C GLU A 119 -15.94 -11.08 12.27
N LYS A 120 -16.46 -9.85 12.15
CA LYS A 120 -16.98 -9.09 13.29
C LYS A 120 -18.11 -9.80 14.02
N PHE A 121 -19.08 -10.35 13.29
CA PHE A 121 -20.21 -11.09 13.87
C PHE A 121 -19.74 -12.32 14.65
N CYS A 122 -18.77 -13.06 14.11
CA CYS A 122 -18.21 -14.25 14.75
C CYS A 122 -17.21 -13.92 15.87
N GLY A 123 -16.76 -12.67 15.99
CA GLY A 123 -15.68 -12.28 16.91
C GLY A 123 -14.34 -12.92 16.57
N ILE A 124 -14.12 -13.26 15.29
CA ILE A 124 -12.89 -13.88 14.79
C ILE A 124 -12.22 -12.86 13.88
N SER A 125 -10.91 -12.68 14.03
CA SER A 125 -10.10 -11.92 13.09
C SER A 125 -9.22 -12.89 12.31
N ILE A 126 -9.42 -12.95 10.99
CA ILE A 126 -8.56 -13.73 10.09
C ILE A 126 -7.40 -12.82 9.66
N GLU A 127 -6.65 -12.34 10.66
CA GLU A 127 -5.37 -11.68 10.44
C GLU A 127 -4.27 -12.74 10.44
N THR A 128 -3.49 -12.81 9.36
CA THR A 128 -2.21 -13.51 9.39
C THR A 128 -1.30 -12.75 10.36
N THR A 129 -0.86 -13.43 11.41
CA THR A 129 0.36 -13.02 12.10
C THR A 129 1.49 -13.16 11.09
N GLU A 130 2.27 -12.09 10.87
CA GLU A 130 3.61 -12.26 10.28
C GLU A 130 4.44 -13.25 11.11
#